data_AF-A0A849Z1X7-F1
#
_entry.id   AF-A0A849Z1X7-F1
#
_cell.length_a   1.000
_cell.length_b   1.000
_cell.length_c   1.000
_cell.angle_alpha   90.00
_cell.angle_beta   90.00
_cell.angle_gamma   90.00
#
_symmetry.space_group_name_H-M   'P 1'
#
loop_
_entity.id
_entity.type
_entity.pdbx_description
1 polymer ?
#
loop_
_entity_poly.entity_id
_entity_poly.type
_entity_poly.pdbx_seq_one_letter_code
_entity_poly.pdbx_strand_id
1 'polypeptide(L)'
;MLRTSLLLSFVLMAPLALAACGDHYSTQDAYAACEDLASRNPGNNPDSSFHDCVACFETCGDECEQLGSAPEDYACPDELGESGIGGGGGGG
;
A
#
# COMPACT_ATOMS: atom_id res chain seq x y z
N MET A 1 4.95 -1.25 53.68
CA MET A 1 4.43 -0.36 52.62
C MET A 1 5.57 0.02 51.70
N LEU A 2 5.85 -0.81 50.69
CA LEU A 2 6.66 -0.41 49.53
C LEU A 2 6.43 -1.48 48.45
N ARG A 3 6.08 -1.03 47.25
CA ARG A 3 6.23 -1.73 45.97
C ARG A 3 5.11 -2.70 45.54
N THR A 4 3.86 -2.33 45.76
CA THR A 4 2.71 -2.78 44.93
C THR A 4 2.75 -2.20 43.50
N SER A 5 3.93 -1.87 42.98
CA SER A 5 4.13 -1.12 41.72
C SER A 5 4.72 -1.97 40.59
N LEU A 6 4.89 -3.28 40.80
CA LEU A 6 5.45 -4.19 39.78
C LEU A 6 4.39 -5.02 39.03
N LEU A 7 3.11 -4.65 39.14
CA LEU A 7 2.01 -5.36 38.45
C LEU A 7 1.25 -4.50 37.43
N LEU A 8 1.67 -3.25 37.17
CA LEU A 8 0.96 -2.30 36.30
C LEU A 8 1.75 -1.80 35.08
N SER A 9 2.91 -2.41 34.77
CA SER A 9 3.70 -2.05 33.57
C SER A 9 3.67 -3.11 32.46
N PHE A 10 2.89 -4.18 32.62
CA PHE A 10 2.74 -5.24 31.60
C PHE A 10 1.42 -5.12 30.82
N VAL A 11 0.88 -3.90 30.69
CA VAL A 11 -0.35 -3.61 29.91
C VAL A 11 -0.02 -2.97 28.54
N LEU A 12 1.25 -2.86 28.16
CA LEU A 12 1.66 -2.05 27.01
C LEU A 12 2.56 -2.80 26.01
N MET A 13 2.12 -3.97 25.58
CA MET A 13 2.61 -4.53 24.31
C MET A 13 1.56 -5.44 23.66
N ALA A 14 0.48 -4.81 23.21
CA ALA A 14 -0.33 -5.33 22.13
C ALA A 14 -0.55 -4.20 21.13
N PRO A 15 0.03 -4.28 19.93
CA PRO A 15 -0.67 -3.95 18.71
C PRO A 15 -1.15 -5.30 18.15
N LEU A 16 -2.41 -5.67 18.36
CA LEU A 16 -3.40 -5.52 17.29
C LEU A 16 -2.92 -4.62 16.14
N ALA A 17 -2.35 -5.25 15.11
CA ALA A 17 -2.42 -4.77 13.74
C ALA A 17 -3.06 -5.89 12.90
N LEU A 18 -4.34 -6.11 13.17
CA LEU A 18 -5.24 -6.72 12.19
C LEU A 18 -5.53 -5.64 11.15
N ALA A 19 -5.51 -6.02 9.88
CA ALA A 19 -5.83 -5.23 8.68
C ALA A 19 -4.69 -4.36 8.10
N ALA A 20 -3.86 -4.98 7.26
CA ALA A 20 -3.61 -4.40 5.94
C ALA A 20 -4.55 -5.12 4.97
N CYS A 21 -5.85 -4.87 5.14
CA CYS A 21 -6.86 -5.14 4.12
C CYS A 21 -7.15 -3.77 3.53
N GLY A 22 -6.27 -3.25 2.68
CA GLY A 22 -6.63 -2.09 1.85
C GLY A 22 -7.90 -2.46 1.09
N ASP A 23 -8.81 -1.51 0.89
CA ASP A 23 -10.05 -1.74 0.15
C ASP A 23 -9.72 -2.09 -1.32
N HIS A 24 -9.36 -3.35 -1.57
CA HIS A 24 -8.93 -3.86 -2.88
C HIS A 24 -10.01 -3.54 -3.92
N TYR A 25 -9.61 -2.90 -5.01
CA TYR A 25 -10.53 -2.71 -6.11
C TYR A 25 -10.81 -4.06 -6.75
N SER A 26 -12.06 -4.28 -7.16
CA SER A 26 -12.33 -5.38 -8.08
C SER A 26 -11.59 -5.11 -9.39
N THR A 27 -11.28 -6.16 -10.16
CA THR A 27 -10.62 -5.99 -11.47
C THR A 27 -11.33 -4.97 -12.33
N GLN A 28 -12.67 -4.95 -12.33
CA GLN A 28 -13.43 -3.98 -13.12
C GLN A 28 -13.25 -2.53 -12.62
N ASP A 29 -13.22 -2.31 -11.32
CA ASP A 29 -13.02 -0.98 -10.74
C ASP A 29 -11.58 -0.48 -10.96
N ALA A 30 -10.59 -1.37 -10.82
CA ALA A 30 -9.18 -1.07 -11.08
C ALA A 30 -8.95 -0.68 -12.55
N TYR A 31 -9.54 -1.43 -13.48
CA TYR A 31 -9.51 -1.08 -14.90
C TYR A 31 -10.16 0.29 -15.17
N ALA A 32 -11.33 0.57 -14.59
CA ALA A 32 -12.01 1.86 -14.78
C ALA A 32 -11.19 3.04 -14.24
N ALA A 33 -10.54 2.88 -13.08
CA ALA A 33 -9.66 3.89 -12.51
C ALA A 33 -8.43 4.15 -13.41
N CYS A 34 -7.79 3.10 -13.90
CA CYS A 34 -6.63 3.20 -14.78
C CYS A 34 -6.98 3.76 -16.17
N GLU A 35 -8.17 3.46 -16.70
CA GLU A 35 -8.66 4.08 -17.94
C GLU A 35 -8.90 5.59 -17.77
N ASP A 36 -9.45 6.03 -16.64
CA ASP A 36 -9.61 7.45 -16.33
C ASP A 36 -8.25 8.16 -16.20
N LEU A 37 -7.27 7.54 -15.51
CA LEU A 37 -5.89 8.06 -15.40
C LEU A 37 -5.19 8.16 -16.77
N ALA A 38 -5.26 7.10 -17.57
CA ALA A 38 -4.74 7.08 -18.93
C ALA A 38 -5.39 8.14 -19.82
N SER A 39 -6.70 8.35 -19.68
CA SER A 39 -7.44 9.37 -20.43
C SER A 39 -7.05 10.80 -20.03
N ARG A 40 -6.74 11.04 -18.75
CA ARG A 40 -6.35 12.36 -18.23
C ARG A 40 -4.92 12.72 -18.59
N ASN A 41 -4.01 11.76 -18.55
CA ASN A 41 -2.60 12.00 -18.82
C ASN A 41 -1.97 10.86 -19.65
N PRO A 42 -2.33 10.75 -20.95
CA PRO A 42 -1.90 9.64 -21.80
C PRO A 42 -0.39 9.64 -22.06
N GLY A 43 0.28 10.78 -21.89
CA GLY A 43 1.73 10.89 -22.06
C GLY A 43 2.53 10.22 -20.95
N ASN A 44 2.02 10.24 -19.72
CA ASN A 44 2.66 9.56 -18.60
C ASN A 44 2.04 8.19 -18.31
N ASN A 45 0.82 7.92 -18.76
CA ASN A 45 0.13 6.65 -18.53
C ASN A 45 -0.05 5.87 -19.85
N PRO A 46 1.05 5.47 -20.53
CA PRO A 46 0.95 4.63 -21.72
C PRO A 46 0.49 3.22 -21.34
N ASP A 47 0.04 2.44 -22.33
CA ASP A 47 -0.42 1.06 -22.14
C ASP A 47 0.60 0.18 -21.38
N SER A 48 1.90 0.49 -21.46
CA SER A 48 2.93 -0.23 -20.72
C SER A 48 2.83 -0.10 -19.20
N SER A 49 2.37 1.05 -18.68
CA SER A 49 2.15 1.28 -17.24
C SER A 49 0.72 0.97 -16.80
N PHE A 50 -0.18 0.69 -17.76
CA PHE A 50 -1.58 0.37 -17.47
C PHE A 50 -1.72 -0.91 -16.66
N HIS A 51 -0.91 -1.93 -16.96
CA HIS A 51 -0.93 -3.18 -16.21
C HIS A 51 -0.47 -2.98 -14.75
N ASP A 52 0.56 -2.16 -14.53
CA ASP A 52 1.09 -1.85 -13.21
C ASP A 52 0.10 -0.99 -12.40
N CYS A 53 -0.61 -0.07 -13.07
CA CYS A 53 -1.74 0.66 -12.49
C CYS A 53 -2.81 -0.31 -11.99
N VAL A 54 -3.30 -1.22 -12.85
CA VAL A 54 -4.37 -2.16 -12.48
C VAL A 54 -3.92 -3.04 -11.32
N ALA A 55 -2.71 -3.58 -11.38
CA ALA A 55 -2.16 -4.42 -10.32
C ALA A 55 -2.08 -3.68 -8.97
N CYS A 56 -1.71 -2.40 -8.98
CA CYS A 56 -1.65 -1.58 -7.78
C CYS A 56 -3.04 -1.31 -7.18
N PHE A 57 -4.01 -0.89 -8.00
CA PHE A 57 -5.40 -0.71 -7.53
C PHE A 57 -6.06 -2.04 -7.10
N GLU A 58 -5.75 -3.18 -7.72
CA GLU A 58 -6.20 -4.49 -7.25
C GLU A 58 -5.54 -4.88 -5.90
N THR A 59 -4.31 -4.44 -5.65
CA THR A 59 -3.53 -4.81 -4.47
C THR A 59 -3.79 -3.92 -3.25
N CYS A 60 -4.01 -2.62 -3.43
CA CYS A 60 -4.25 -1.69 -2.32
C CYS A 60 -5.41 -0.72 -2.56
N GLY A 61 -6.15 -0.86 -3.66
CA GLY A 61 -7.34 -0.06 -3.90
C GLY A 61 -7.02 1.41 -4.12
N ASP A 62 -7.81 2.27 -3.48
CA ASP A 62 -7.63 3.72 -3.51
C ASP A 62 -6.35 4.21 -2.81
N GLU A 63 -5.65 3.33 -2.09
CA GLU A 63 -4.36 3.65 -1.50
C GLU A 63 -3.21 3.60 -2.53
N CYS A 64 -3.46 3.12 -3.75
CA CYS A 64 -2.47 3.10 -4.83
C CYS A 64 -1.97 4.52 -5.17
N GLU A 65 -0.66 4.76 -5.05
CA GLU A 65 -0.05 6.08 -5.24
C GLU A 65 0.77 6.16 -6.54
N GLN A 66 0.63 7.27 -7.28
CA GLN A 66 1.46 7.58 -8.45
C GLN A 66 2.78 8.22 -8.00
N LEU A 67 3.91 7.62 -8.38
CA LEU A 67 5.25 8.07 -7.98
C LEU A 67 5.78 9.25 -8.82
N GLY A 68 5.06 9.65 -9.88
CA GLY A 68 5.37 10.84 -10.68
C GLY A 68 6.46 10.63 -11.73
N SER A 69 6.67 9.38 -12.18
CA SER A 69 7.56 9.02 -13.28
C SER A 69 6.87 9.18 -14.66
N ALA A 70 7.65 9.23 -15.74
CA ALA A 70 7.11 9.11 -17.10
C ALA A 70 7.87 7.99 -17.85
N PRO A 71 7.26 6.81 -18.04
CA PRO A 71 5.87 6.48 -17.72
C PRO A 71 5.62 6.37 -16.20
N GLU A 72 4.37 6.53 -15.74
CA GLU A 72 4.01 6.54 -14.31
C GLU A 72 4.34 5.19 -13.68
N ASP A 73 4.92 5.25 -12.49
CA ASP A 73 5.10 4.11 -11.60
C ASP A 73 4.05 4.18 -10.50
N TYR A 74 3.55 3.01 -10.10
CA TYR A 74 2.52 2.85 -9.09
C TYR A 74 3.03 1.98 -7.95
N ALA A 75 2.76 2.38 -6.72
CA ALA A 75 3.12 1.60 -5.55
C ALA A 75 2.06 1.72 -4.46
N CYS A 76 1.92 0.64 -3.71
CA CYS A 76 1.10 0.64 -2.50
C CYS A 76 1.89 1.26 -1.33
N PRO A 77 1.22 1.96 -0.40
CA PRO A 77 1.87 2.65 0.71
C PRO A 77 2.63 1.70 1.64
N ASP A 78 2.20 0.43 1.75
CA ASP A 78 2.95 -0.62 2.45
C ASP A 78 4.35 -0.83 1.87
N GLU A 79 4.52 -0.69 0.54
CA GLU A 79 5.84 -0.83 -0.11
C GLU A 79 6.71 0.43 0.04
N LEU A 80 6.08 1.60 0.24
CA LEU A 80 6.77 2.88 0.41
C LEU A 80 7.21 3.11 1.87
N GLY A 81 6.43 2.62 2.84
CA GLY A 81 6.69 2.76 4.27
C GLY A 81 7.89 1.96 4.77
N GLU A 82 8.25 0.87 4.08
CA GLU A 82 9.33 -0.04 4.49
C GLU A 82 10.74 0.47 4.16
N SER A 83 10.85 1.54 3.36
CA SER A 83 12.14 2.20 3.04
C SER A 83 12.70 3.08 4.17
N GLY A 84 12.02 3.15 5.32
CA GLY A 84 12.49 3.89 6.48
C GLY A 84 13.34 3.09 7.48
N ILE A 85 12.98 1.84 7.78
CA ILE A 85 13.62 1.06 8.87
C ILE A 85 13.48 -0.46 8.64
N GLY A 86 14.39 -1.04 7.82
CA GLY A 86 15.00 -2.38 8.00
C GLY A 86 14.17 -3.68 7.97
N GLY A 87 14.64 -4.63 7.12
CA GLY A 87 14.43 -6.09 7.22
C GLY A 87 13.32 -6.60 6.30
N GLY A 88 13.44 -7.65 5.49
CA GLY A 88 14.32 -8.80 5.48
C GLY A 88 13.46 -10.09 5.41
N GLY A 89 13.57 -10.85 4.31
CA GLY A 89 12.99 -12.19 4.13
C GLY A 89 11.79 -12.19 3.16
N GLY A 90 11.72 -12.98 2.08
CA GLY A 90 12.31 -14.29 1.83
C GLY A 90 11.31 -15.38 2.20
N GLY A 91 10.70 -16.04 1.21
CA GLY A 91 10.17 -17.39 1.38
C GLY A 91 8.90 -17.74 0.62
N GLY A 92 9.10 -18.45 -0.51
CA GLY A 92 8.19 -19.45 -1.07
C GLY A 92 9.03 -20.53 -1.72
#